data_AF-A0A7Z9M1Y2-F1
#
_entry.id   AF-A0A7Z9M1Y2-F1
#
_cell.length_a   1.000
_cell.length_b   1.000
_cell.length_c   1.000
_cell.angle_alpha   90.00
_cell.angle_beta   90.00
_cell.angle_gamma   90.00
#
_symmetry.space_group_name_H-M   'P 1'
#
loop_
_entity.id
_entity.type
_entity.pdbx_description
1 polymer ?
#
loop_
_entity_poly.entity_id
_entity_poly.type
_entity_poly.pdbx_seq_one_letter_code
_entity_poly.pdbx_strand_id
1 'polypeptide(L)'
;RALVDFVRNGGGFVGVHNASLTLYNYPEFGGMLGAYFRRTVSQNHIVVLTVEDLEHPATKMLGESWPIMDEFYQFGTAAWREDRPQENIDVLFGNRIPLGFSRDRVRVLLSIDTKVTDISGLEEIESGGDYPQSWVQNFGEGRSFYTSLGHRDDIWSNDPVFRAHLVGGIRWALGLEDGDATPPGR
;
A
#
# COMPACT_ATOMS: atom_id res chain seq x y z
N ARG A 1 -2.49 -18.12 9.94
CA ARG A 1 -2.16 -18.00 11.38
C ARG A 1 -0.66 -17.81 11.60
N ALA A 2 0.21 -18.82 11.38
CA ALA A 2 1.66 -18.73 11.63
C ALA A 2 2.34 -17.40 11.23
N LEU A 3 2.12 -16.90 10.01
CA LEU A 3 2.68 -15.61 9.57
C LEU A 3 2.15 -14.41 10.39
N VAL A 4 0.83 -14.32 10.55
CA VAL A 4 0.19 -13.24 11.32
C VAL A 4 0.63 -13.28 12.78
N ASP A 5 0.74 -14.47 13.37
CA ASP A 5 1.21 -14.64 14.75
C ASP A 5 2.70 -14.32 14.89
N PHE A 6 3.53 -14.65 13.90
CA PHE A 6 4.94 -14.25 13.87
C PHE A 6 5.09 -12.73 13.94
N VAL A 7 4.36 -12.00 13.10
CA VAL A 7 4.41 -10.53 13.08
C VAL A 7 3.83 -9.97 14.38
N ARG A 8 2.68 -10.46 14.83
CA ARG A 8 2.05 -10.02 16.09
C ARG A 8 2.99 -10.13 17.29
N ASN A 9 3.91 -11.11 17.29
CA ASN A 9 4.88 -11.35 18.35
C ASN A 9 6.26 -10.73 18.09
N GLY A 10 6.37 -9.70 17.24
CA GLY A 10 7.60 -8.92 17.04
C GLY A 10 8.33 -9.20 15.73
N GLY A 11 7.81 -10.07 14.87
CA GLY A 11 8.34 -10.31 13.53
C GLY A 11 8.11 -9.11 12.59
N GLY A 12 8.96 -9.01 11.57
CA GLY A 12 8.80 -8.05 10.47
C GLY A 12 8.07 -8.68 9.27
N PHE A 13 7.21 -7.91 8.63
CA PHE A 13 6.56 -8.29 7.37
C PHE A 13 6.69 -7.19 6.32
N VAL A 14 6.95 -7.62 5.08
CA VAL A 14 7.02 -6.77 3.89
C VAL A 14 6.10 -7.36 2.82
N GLY A 15 5.03 -6.65 2.50
CA GLY A 15 4.15 -6.96 1.39
C GLY A 15 4.48 -6.09 0.18
N VAL A 16 4.57 -6.70 -1.00
CA VAL A 16 4.84 -5.98 -2.25
C VAL A 16 3.76 -6.34 -3.27
N HIS A 17 3.25 -5.33 -3.95
CA HIS A 17 2.36 -5.47 -5.10
C HIS A 17 1.15 -6.38 -4.82
N ASN A 18 1.10 -7.56 -5.45
CA ASN A 18 -0.01 -8.51 -5.34
C ASN A 18 -0.16 -9.18 -3.97
N ALA A 19 0.68 -8.86 -2.98
CA ALA A 19 0.48 -9.27 -1.59
C ALA A 19 -0.90 -8.84 -1.05
N SER A 20 -1.52 -7.80 -1.61
CA SER A 20 -2.88 -7.35 -1.29
C SER A 20 -4.01 -8.05 -2.06
N LEU A 21 -3.66 -8.88 -3.06
CA LEU A 21 -4.56 -9.66 -3.91
C LEU A 21 -4.54 -11.15 -3.52
N THR A 22 -4.56 -11.44 -2.22
CA THR A 22 -4.58 -12.80 -1.70
C THR A 22 -5.33 -12.88 -0.37
N LEU A 23 -5.66 -14.09 0.08
CA LEU A 23 -6.18 -14.37 1.43
C LEU A 23 -7.42 -13.56 1.85
N TYR A 24 -8.33 -13.23 0.92
CA TYR A 24 -9.59 -12.51 1.19
C TYR A 24 -10.51 -13.22 2.20
N ASN A 25 -10.35 -14.52 2.42
CA ASN A 25 -11.06 -15.28 3.43
C ASN A 25 -10.40 -15.19 4.83
N TYR A 26 -9.33 -14.40 5.00
CA TYR A 26 -8.60 -14.29 6.25
C TYR A 26 -8.40 -12.82 6.70
N PRO A 27 -9.42 -12.19 7.30
CA PRO A 27 -9.41 -10.76 7.62
C PRO A 27 -8.21 -10.28 8.46
N GLU A 28 -7.67 -11.13 9.35
CA GLU A 28 -6.48 -10.81 10.15
C GLU A 28 -5.23 -10.57 9.30
N PHE A 29 -5.08 -11.27 8.15
CA PHE A 29 -4.00 -11.01 7.21
C PHE A 29 -4.13 -9.60 6.62
N GLY A 30 -5.33 -9.21 6.18
CA GLY A 30 -5.60 -7.85 5.74
C GLY A 30 -5.44 -6.81 6.85
N GLY A 31 -5.69 -7.17 8.10
CA GLY A 31 -5.38 -6.34 9.26
C GLY A 31 -3.88 -6.09 9.41
N MET A 32 -3.06 -7.12 9.24
CA MET A 32 -1.60 -7.03 9.25
C MET A 32 -1.04 -6.33 8.01
N LEU A 33 -1.62 -6.57 6.84
CA LEU A 33 -1.20 -5.94 5.57
C LEU A 33 -1.65 -4.48 5.47
N GLY A 34 -2.81 -4.15 6.03
CA GLY A 34 -3.43 -2.82 6.04
C GLY A 34 -4.65 -2.67 5.11
N ALA A 35 -4.72 -3.45 4.04
CA ALA A 35 -5.78 -3.38 3.03
C ALA A 35 -5.88 -4.63 2.15
N TYR A 36 -6.93 -4.72 1.33
CA TYR A 36 -7.04 -5.63 0.20
C TYR A 36 -7.22 -4.88 -1.11
N PHE A 37 -6.61 -5.39 -2.17
CA PHE A 37 -6.79 -4.89 -3.52
C PHE A 37 -8.28 -4.88 -3.89
N ARG A 38 -8.71 -3.79 -4.53
CA ARG A 38 -10.04 -3.67 -5.15
C ARG A 38 -9.93 -3.62 -6.66
N ARG A 39 -9.03 -2.78 -7.20
CA ARG A 39 -8.87 -2.60 -8.64
C ARG A 39 -7.55 -1.95 -9.02
N THR A 40 -7.13 -2.18 -10.25
CA THR A 40 -6.05 -1.46 -10.90
C THR A 40 -6.53 -0.07 -11.31
N VAL A 41 -5.68 0.93 -11.10
CA VAL A 41 -5.83 2.30 -11.61
C VAL A 41 -5.26 2.39 -13.02
N SER A 42 -4.01 1.98 -13.19
CA SER A 42 -3.27 2.03 -14.45
C SER A 42 -2.04 1.13 -14.37
N GLN A 43 -1.58 0.60 -15.50
CA GLN A 43 -0.28 -0.09 -15.67
C GLN A 43 0.70 0.67 -16.58
N ASN A 44 0.20 1.63 -17.37
CA ASN A 44 0.93 2.21 -18.51
C ASN A 44 0.97 3.74 -18.47
N HIS A 45 0.79 4.33 -17.29
CA HIS A 45 0.87 5.77 -17.09
C HIS A 45 2.00 6.10 -16.13
N ILE A 46 2.70 7.21 -16.39
CA ILE A 46 3.54 7.84 -15.37
C ILE A 46 2.59 8.50 -14.39
N VAL A 47 2.64 8.07 -13.14
CA VAL A 47 1.90 8.66 -12.03
C VAL A 47 2.90 9.37 -11.13
N VAL A 48 2.51 10.55 -10.63
CA VAL A 48 3.30 11.28 -9.65
C VAL A 48 2.79 10.91 -8.27
N LEU A 49 3.66 10.33 -7.45
CA LEU A 49 3.36 10.04 -6.05
C LEU A 49 3.78 11.21 -5.17
N THR A 50 2.90 11.64 -4.26
CA THR A 50 3.26 12.49 -3.11
C THR A 50 4.00 11.64 -2.09
N VAL A 51 5.12 12.15 -1.57
CA VAL A 51 5.83 11.56 -0.44
C VAL A 51 5.32 12.20 0.85
N GLU A 52 4.49 11.47 1.59
CA GLU A 52 3.80 12.00 2.78
C GLU A 52 4.68 12.03 4.02
N ASP A 53 5.73 11.22 4.05
CA ASP A 53 6.74 11.20 5.11
C ASP A 53 8.14 11.21 4.49
N LEU A 54 8.83 12.34 4.62
CA LEU A 54 10.18 12.54 4.08
C LEU A 54 11.30 12.00 4.99
N GLU A 55 10.97 11.58 6.21
CA GLU A 55 11.97 11.14 7.18
C GLU A 55 12.00 9.60 7.31
N HIS A 56 10.90 8.92 6.98
CA HIS A 56 10.80 7.47 7.11
C HIS A 56 11.87 6.75 6.25
N PRO A 57 12.53 5.69 6.74
CA PRO A 57 13.61 5.00 6.01
C PRO A 57 13.23 4.53 4.61
N ALA A 58 11.97 4.15 4.40
CA ALA A 58 11.44 3.74 3.10
C ALA A 58 11.28 4.89 2.10
N THR A 59 11.30 6.15 2.51
CA THR A 59 10.96 7.29 1.64
C THR A 59 11.95 8.45 1.73
N LYS A 60 12.85 8.49 2.71
CA LYS A 60 13.82 9.58 2.91
C LYS A 60 14.83 9.82 1.79
N MET A 61 14.96 8.86 0.86
CA MET A 61 15.78 9.03 -0.34
C MET A 61 15.04 9.74 -1.48
N LEU A 62 13.72 9.88 -1.36
CA LEU A 62 12.86 10.56 -2.31
C LEU A 62 12.83 12.06 -2.01
N GLY A 63 12.46 12.86 -3.01
CA GLY A 63 12.01 14.23 -2.79
C GLY A 63 10.53 14.25 -2.39
N GLU A 64 9.92 15.44 -2.40
CA GLU A 64 8.47 15.61 -2.11
C GLU A 64 7.56 14.88 -3.11
N SER A 65 8.07 14.56 -4.29
CA SER A 65 7.35 13.85 -5.33
C SER A 65 8.21 12.77 -5.99
N TRP A 66 7.54 11.72 -6.46
CA TRP A 66 8.17 10.62 -7.18
C TRP A 66 7.36 10.24 -8.43
N PRO A 67 7.77 10.69 -9.63
CA PRO A 67 7.18 10.23 -10.88
C PRO A 67 7.67 8.82 -11.19
N ILE A 68 6.73 7.88 -11.34
CA ILE A 68 7.03 6.48 -11.64
C ILE A 68 5.95 5.89 -12.53
N MET A 69 6.35 4.99 -13.43
CA MET A 69 5.42 4.16 -14.21
C MET A 69 5.43 2.76 -13.63
N ASP A 70 4.27 2.30 -13.18
CA ASP A 70 4.05 0.97 -12.61
C ASP A 70 2.57 0.60 -12.70
N GLU A 71 2.17 -0.53 -12.10
CA GLU A 71 0.77 -0.81 -11.81
C GLU A 71 0.33 -0.23 -10.46
N PHE A 72 -0.64 0.69 -10.48
CA PHE A 72 -1.17 1.34 -9.29
C PHE A 72 -2.53 0.77 -8.88
N TYR A 73 -2.82 0.75 -7.59
CA TYR A 73 -4.02 0.11 -7.03
C TYR A 73 -4.95 1.08 -6.31
N GLN A 74 -6.24 0.74 -6.35
CA GLN A 74 -7.21 1.16 -5.34
C GLN A 74 -7.51 -0.02 -4.42
N PHE A 75 -7.77 0.31 -3.16
CA PHE A 75 -8.07 -0.65 -2.12
C PHE A 75 -9.54 -0.59 -1.73
N GLY A 76 -10.09 -1.68 -1.22
CA GLY A 76 -11.44 -1.65 -0.65
C GLY A 76 -11.48 -0.68 0.52
N THR A 77 -12.55 0.09 0.67
CA THR A 77 -12.68 1.11 1.72
C THR A 77 -13.70 0.73 2.80
N ALA A 78 -14.43 -0.36 2.60
CA ALA A 78 -15.28 -0.98 3.60
C ALA A 78 -15.26 -2.51 3.48
N ALA A 79 -15.77 -3.19 4.52
CA ALA A 79 -16.06 -4.61 4.43
C ALA A 79 -17.27 -4.85 3.52
N TRP A 80 -17.24 -5.95 2.76
CA TRP A 80 -18.36 -6.44 1.96
C TRP A 80 -19.59 -6.71 2.83
N ARG A 81 -20.79 -6.48 2.29
CA ARG A 81 -22.07 -6.68 2.98
C ARG A 81 -23.05 -7.47 2.12
N GLU A 82 -23.78 -8.39 2.75
CA GLU A 82 -24.73 -9.28 2.07
C GLU A 82 -25.93 -8.55 1.46
N ASP A 83 -26.35 -7.45 2.06
CA ASP A 83 -27.42 -6.58 1.54
C ASP A 83 -26.97 -5.69 0.36
N ARG A 84 -25.67 -5.64 0.06
CA ARG A 84 -25.07 -4.89 -1.05
C ARG A 84 -24.03 -5.75 -1.78
N PRO A 85 -24.47 -6.84 -2.45
CA PRO A 85 -23.59 -7.93 -2.87
C PRO A 85 -22.55 -7.54 -3.93
N GLN A 86 -22.73 -6.42 -4.63
CA GLN A 86 -21.83 -5.91 -5.68
C GLN A 86 -20.84 -4.86 -5.16
N GLU A 87 -20.96 -4.42 -3.91
CA GLU A 87 -20.05 -3.41 -3.34
C GLU A 87 -18.85 -4.06 -2.64
N ASN A 88 -17.69 -3.39 -2.67
CA ASN A 88 -16.46 -3.85 -1.99
C ASN A 88 -16.04 -5.29 -2.36
N ILE A 89 -16.06 -5.57 -3.66
CA ILE A 89 -15.44 -6.75 -4.25
C ILE A 89 -14.20 -6.33 -5.04
N ASP A 90 -13.21 -7.22 -5.16
CA ASP A 90 -12.15 -7.00 -6.15
C ASP A 90 -12.70 -7.24 -7.57
N VAL A 91 -12.25 -6.42 -8.53
CA VAL A 91 -12.80 -6.44 -9.89
C VAL A 91 -12.18 -7.51 -10.79
N LEU A 92 -11.12 -8.19 -10.36
CA LEU A 92 -10.44 -9.20 -11.17
C LEU A 92 -11.06 -10.58 -10.99
N PHE A 93 -11.38 -10.93 -9.74
CA PHE A 93 -11.83 -12.27 -9.36
C PHE A 93 -13.14 -12.27 -8.59
N GLY A 94 -13.68 -11.09 -8.23
CA GLY A 94 -14.94 -10.99 -7.49
C GLY A 94 -14.84 -11.45 -6.03
N ASN A 95 -13.64 -11.44 -5.43
CA ASN A 95 -13.49 -11.75 -4.02
C ASN A 95 -14.13 -10.67 -3.16
N ARG A 96 -14.79 -11.11 -2.09
CA ARG A 96 -15.41 -10.23 -1.09
C ARG A 96 -14.32 -9.63 -0.22
N ILE A 97 -14.20 -8.30 -0.19
CA ILE A 97 -13.21 -7.62 0.64
C ILE A 97 -13.68 -7.65 2.09
N PRO A 98 -12.96 -8.32 3.01
CA PRO A 98 -13.43 -8.47 4.38
C PRO A 98 -13.09 -7.27 5.27
N LEU A 99 -12.18 -6.40 4.84
CA LEU A 99 -11.68 -5.25 5.58
C LEU A 99 -11.33 -4.12 4.62
N GLY A 100 -11.88 -2.93 4.86
CA GLY A 100 -11.55 -1.74 4.10
C GLY A 100 -10.33 -1.01 4.66
N PHE A 101 -9.46 -0.48 3.80
CA PHE A 101 -8.37 0.44 4.13
C PHE A 101 -8.86 1.61 5.00
N SER A 102 -8.02 2.06 5.94
CA SER A 102 -8.25 3.28 6.71
C SER A 102 -6.92 3.93 7.11
N ARG A 103 -6.83 5.25 6.93
CA ARG A 103 -5.74 6.10 7.41
C ARG A 103 -5.64 6.17 8.93
N ASP A 104 -6.67 5.74 9.66
CA ASP A 104 -6.62 5.68 11.13
C ASP A 104 -5.85 4.45 11.63
N ARG A 105 -5.54 3.49 10.75
CA ARG A 105 -4.84 2.25 11.11
C ARG A 105 -3.41 2.19 10.60
N VAL A 106 -3.11 2.89 9.52
CA VAL A 106 -1.78 2.85 8.89
C VAL A 106 -1.24 4.25 8.70
N ARG A 107 0.09 4.39 8.77
CA ARG A 107 0.79 5.59 8.34
C ARG A 107 1.10 5.48 6.85
N VAL A 108 0.44 6.29 6.04
CA VAL A 108 0.69 6.35 4.60
C VAL A 108 2.03 7.04 4.34
N LEU A 109 2.81 6.44 3.44
CA LEU A 109 4.13 6.95 3.03
C LEU A 109 4.08 7.54 1.61
N LEU A 110 3.31 6.91 0.72
CA LEU A 110 3.15 7.33 -0.66
C LEU A 110 1.66 7.31 -1.03
N SER A 111 1.20 8.34 -1.74
CA SER A 111 -0.13 8.37 -2.34
C SER A 111 -0.08 9.03 -3.73
N ILE A 112 -1.07 8.76 -4.58
CA ILE A 112 -1.14 9.40 -5.90
C ILE A 112 -1.44 10.89 -5.73
N ASP A 113 -0.59 11.75 -6.30
CA ASP A 113 -0.87 13.16 -6.43
C ASP A 113 -1.84 13.39 -7.58
N THR A 114 -3.13 13.48 -7.27
CA THR A 114 -4.21 13.67 -8.26
C THR A 114 -4.31 15.10 -8.81
N LYS A 115 -3.49 16.03 -8.30
CA LYS A 115 -3.40 17.40 -8.84
C LYS A 115 -2.26 17.53 -9.84
N VAL A 116 -1.20 16.74 -9.69
CA VAL A 116 -0.03 16.76 -10.57
C VAL A 116 -0.08 15.65 -11.63
N THR A 117 -0.61 14.47 -11.29
CA THR A 117 -0.77 13.36 -12.24
C THR A 117 -1.77 13.74 -13.32
N ASP A 118 -1.44 13.45 -14.58
CA ASP A 118 -2.44 13.49 -15.67
C ASP A 118 -3.40 12.32 -15.49
N ILE A 119 -4.59 12.64 -14.96
CA ILE A 119 -5.65 11.66 -14.72
C ILE A 119 -6.61 11.50 -15.91
N SER A 120 -6.30 12.13 -17.05
CA SER A 120 -7.07 11.98 -18.28
C SER A 120 -7.07 10.51 -18.72
N GLY A 121 -8.24 9.88 -18.80
CA GLY A 121 -8.36 8.45 -19.11
C GLY A 121 -8.21 7.51 -17.91
N LEU A 122 -7.96 8.04 -16.71
CA LEU A 122 -8.05 7.28 -15.45
C LEU A 122 -9.45 7.47 -14.84
N GLU A 123 -10.47 6.89 -15.48
CA GLU A 123 -11.90 7.14 -15.18
C GLU A 123 -12.31 6.91 -13.72
N GLU A 124 -11.55 6.10 -12.99
CA GLU A 124 -11.82 5.73 -11.60
C GLU A 124 -11.00 6.57 -10.58
N ILE A 125 -10.25 7.57 -11.06
CA ILE A 125 -9.50 8.52 -10.25
C ILE A 125 -10.17 9.89 -10.29
N GLU A 126 -10.47 10.42 -9.11
CA GLU A 126 -11.02 11.77 -8.94
C GLU A 126 -9.95 12.73 -8.45
N SER A 127 -9.94 13.95 -8.98
CA SER A 127 -9.06 15.00 -8.47
C SER A 127 -9.40 15.34 -7.02
N GLY A 128 -8.39 15.33 -6.15
CA GLY A 128 -8.54 15.47 -4.71
C GLY A 128 -8.88 14.16 -3.97
N GLY A 129 -9.03 13.04 -4.68
CA GLY A 129 -9.22 11.72 -4.08
C GLY A 129 -7.97 11.19 -3.38
N ASP A 130 -8.17 10.20 -2.51
CA ASP A 130 -7.12 9.58 -1.69
C ASP A 130 -6.79 8.17 -2.20
N TYR A 131 -5.56 7.99 -2.70
CA TYR A 131 -5.11 6.75 -3.35
C TYR A 131 -3.73 6.34 -2.81
N PRO A 132 -3.66 5.78 -1.59
CA PRO A 132 -2.41 5.35 -0.96
C PRO A 132 -1.76 4.23 -1.76
N GLN A 133 -0.45 4.31 -1.96
CA GLN A 133 0.35 3.31 -2.67
C GLN A 133 1.41 2.66 -1.78
N SER A 134 1.77 3.26 -0.64
CA SER A 134 2.64 2.61 0.35
C SER A 134 2.30 3.09 1.75
N TRP A 135 2.46 2.21 2.74
CA TRP A 135 2.22 2.52 4.15
C TRP A 135 2.99 1.58 5.08
N VAL A 136 3.04 1.98 6.35
CA VAL A 136 3.54 1.17 7.46
C VAL A 136 2.54 1.14 8.61
N GLN A 137 2.62 0.11 9.43
CA GLN A 137 1.94 0.05 10.72
C GLN A 137 2.69 -0.86 11.69
N ASN A 138 2.53 -0.57 12.99
CA ASN A 138 2.79 -1.57 14.02
C ASN A 138 1.60 -2.54 14.08
N PHE A 139 1.88 -3.84 14.19
CA PHE A 139 0.86 -4.87 14.28
C PHE A 139 1.20 -5.83 15.42
N GLY A 140 0.51 -5.69 16.55
CA GLY A 140 0.99 -6.24 17.82
C GLY A 140 2.34 -5.62 18.17
N GLU A 141 3.31 -6.46 18.49
CA GLU A 141 4.69 -6.03 18.78
C GLU A 141 5.57 -5.93 17.52
N GLY A 142 5.06 -6.32 16.35
CA GLY A 142 5.83 -6.34 15.10
C GLY A 142 5.53 -5.18 14.17
N ARG A 143 6.20 -5.22 13.02
CA ARG A 143 6.19 -4.15 12.01
C ARG A 143 5.75 -4.69 10.65
N SER A 144 4.85 -3.97 10.01
CA SER A 144 4.35 -4.31 8.67
C SER A 144 4.55 -3.14 7.73
N PHE A 145 5.28 -3.38 6.63
CA PHE A 145 5.47 -2.44 5.53
C PHE A 145 4.79 -2.98 4.28
N TYR A 146 4.12 -2.11 3.54
CA TYR A 146 3.52 -2.44 2.26
C TYR A 146 3.80 -1.38 1.21
N THR A 147 4.00 -1.83 -0.03
CA THR A 147 3.96 -0.98 -1.23
C THR A 147 3.20 -1.70 -2.35
N SER A 148 2.32 -0.99 -3.06
CA SER A 148 1.60 -1.49 -4.23
C SER A 148 2.48 -1.56 -5.47
N LEU A 149 3.62 -0.88 -5.45
CA LEU A 149 4.62 -0.89 -6.51
C LEU A 149 5.29 -2.26 -6.61
N GLY A 150 5.91 -2.55 -7.75
CA GLY A 150 6.65 -3.78 -8.02
C GLY A 150 6.10 -4.65 -9.15
N HIS A 151 5.19 -4.15 -9.99
CA HIS A 151 4.61 -4.94 -11.09
C HIS A 151 5.62 -5.19 -12.19
N ARG A 152 6.34 -4.14 -12.59
CA ARG A 152 7.22 -4.21 -13.77
C ARG A 152 8.58 -4.81 -13.42
N ASP A 153 9.08 -5.71 -14.25
CA ASP A 153 10.39 -6.34 -14.04
C ASP A 153 11.56 -5.34 -14.09
N ASP A 154 11.43 -4.27 -14.88
CA ASP A 154 12.51 -3.31 -15.10
C ASP A 154 12.84 -2.47 -13.86
N ILE A 155 11.86 -2.12 -13.03
CA ILE A 155 12.10 -1.34 -11.80
C ILE A 155 12.91 -2.14 -10.76
N TRP A 156 12.80 -3.47 -10.74
CA TRP A 156 13.59 -4.33 -9.86
C TRP A 156 15.08 -4.34 -10.22
N SER A 157 15.41 -4.24 -11.51
CA SER A 157 16.79 -4.37 -11.99
C SER A 157 17.46 -3.02 -12.18
N ASN A 158 16.73 -2.03 -12.70
CA ASN A 158 17.28 -0.82 -13.28
C ASN A 158 16.97 0.44 -12.47
N ASP A 159 15.97 0.42 -11.57
CA ASP A 159 15.60 1.58 -10.77
C ASP A 159 16.29 1.51 -9.38
N PRO A 160 17.34 2.32 -9.13
CA PRO A 160 17.97 2.37 -7.80
C PRO A 160 17.08 3.03 -6.74
N VAL A 161 16.16 3.91 -7.14
CA VAL A 161 15.27 4.63 -6.22
C VAL A 161 14.19 3.69 -5.71
N PHE A 162 13.55 2.91 -6.58
CA PHE A 162 12.61 1.85 -6.18
C PHE A 162 13.26 0.82 -5.25
N ARG A 163 14.47 0.36 -5.59
CA ARG A 163 15.23 -0.56 -4.72
C ARG A 163 15.56 0.07 -3.37
N ALA A 164 15.91 1.35 -3.32
CA ALA A 164 16.17 2.05 -2.07
C ALA A 164 14.90 2.15 -1.21
N HIS A 165 13.73 2.44 -1.82
CA HIS A 165 12.44 2.42 -1.13
C HIS A 165 12.15 1.07 -0.46
N LEU A 166 12.30 -0.02 -1.21
CA LEU A 166 12.15 -1.39 -0.68
C LEU A 166 13.16 -1.71 0.43
N VAL A 167 14.44 -1.39 0.23
CA VAL A 167 15.49 -1.65 1.24
C VAL A 167 15.21 -0.87 2.52
N GLY A 168 14.77 0.38 2.41
CA GLY A 168 14.36 1.18 3.56
C GLY A 168 13.19 0.57 4.33
N GLY A 169 12.16 0.10 3.62
CA GLY A 169 11.03 -0.61 4.22
C GLY A 169 11.43 -1.93 4.90
N ILE A 170 12.32 -2.71 4.28
CA ILE A 170 12.88 -3.95 4.87
C ILE A 170 13.67 -3.63 6.14
N ARG A 171 14.56 -2.64 6.12
CA ARG A 171 15.35 -2.25 7.30
C ARG A 171 14.47 -1.79 8.44
N TRP A 172 13.45 -0.98 8.14
CA TRP A 172 12.48 -0.55 9.13
C TRP A 172 11.69 -1.74 9.71
N ALA A 173 11.18 -2.64 8.87
CA ALA A 173 10.44 -3.83 9.33
C ALA A 173 11.30 -4.78 10.18
N LEU A 174 12.61 -4.82 9.95
CA LEU A 174 13.58 -5.57 10.74
C LEU A 174 14.06 -4.86 12.02
N GLY A 175 13.64 -3.61 12.26
CA GLY A 175 14.12 -2.84 13.42
C GLY A 175 15.54 -2.31 13.27
N LEU A 176 16.10 -2.28 12.06
CA LEU A 176 17.46 -1.82 11.79
C LEU A 176 17.55 -0.30 11.60
N GLU A 177 16.43 0.35 11.28
CA GLU A 177 16.29 1.80 11.22
C GLU A 177 14.99 2.23 11.90
N ASP A 178 15.04 3.39 12.56
CA ASP A 178 13.87 4.01 13.19
C ASP A 178 13.01 4.72 12.15
N GLY A 179 11.69 4.71 12.38
CA GLY A 179 10.71 5.37 11.54
C GLY A 179 9.35 5.37 12.24
N ASP A 180 8.64 6.49 12.21
CA ASP A 180 7.31 6.59 12.78
C ASP A 180 6.34 5.69 11.99
N ALA A 181 5.48 4.97 12.70
CA ALA A 181 4.39 4.19 12.12
C ALA A 181 3.04 4.55 12.73
N THR A 182 3.00 5.63 13.52
CA THR A 182 1.78 6.18 14.09
C THR A 182 0.94 6.72 12.93
N PRO A 183 -0.30 6.24 12.77
CA PRO A 183 -1.24 6.84 11.84
C PRO A 183 -1.46 8.31 12.23
N PRO A 184 -1.50 9.26 11.29
CA PRO A 184 -1.58 10.69 11.61
C PRO A 184 -2.84 11.06 12.40
N GLY A 185 -3.87 10.20 12.42
CA GLY A 185 -5.18 10.50 12.98
C GLY A 185 -5.91 11.55 12.14
N ARG A 186 -7.24 11.55 12.19
CA ARG A 186 -8.07 12.66 11.71
C ARG A 186 -8.73 13.35 12.88
#